data_AF-A0A139GVY0-F1
#
_entry.id   AF-A0A139GVY0-F1
#
_cell.length_a   1.000
_cell.length_b   1.000
_cell.length_c   1.000
_cell.angle_alpha   90.00
_cell.angle_beta   90.00
_cell.angle_gamma   90.00
#
_symmetry.space_group_name_H-M   'P 1'
#
loop_
_entity.id
_entity.type
_entity.pdbx_description
1 polymer ?
#
loop_
_entity_poly.entity_id
_entity_poly.type
_entity_poly.pdbx_seq_one_letter_code
_entity_poly.pdbx_strand_id
1 'polypeptide(L)'
;MGYKNKPKIEPQVIPGSEHDASVWGELRHLFSGTTSIVGEGYAAGLTRNLDRAYGFGEDLHGSADSMQNFPLDDRAGILRLGDCDYGPNAVTQGATDGLNRYIAHVGEGVSAEALNEFRCLSSRTFDTTARADGSGVSVDIVAPNLVMVQANSLTKEDFDLVASRGAMVVWSPRSNIALYGSTLNVTYLLEIGINVALGTDWLPTGSATMSREAHCGAAAMKLQHNTTIEAKLLWQMMTINAARATGFENQIGSLEVDKLADLAVWSGGDDDDDEELDVYSQAIFSPTESLELVMRGGQIMLASSTLDPILPADECERVFFGAAEKFVCVKRELNTSFAAFQSALQEKYPIVLPPVIIPGVPLNEPSCEPVLG
;
A
#
# COMPACT_ATOMS: atom_id res chain seq x y z
N MET A 1 14.88 -3.06 -10.65
CA MET A 1 13.91 -3.69 -11.56
C MET A 1 14.24 -3.48 -13.00
N GLY A 2 14.23 -4.57 -13.74
CA GLY A 2 14.49 -4.59 -15.17
C GLY A 2 13.48 -3.79 -16.00
N TYR A 3 13.85 -2.58 -16.38
CA TYR A 3 13.06 -1.68 -17.24
C TYR A 3 13.09 -2.09 -18.72
N LYS A 4 12.66 -3.31 -19.08
CA LYS A 4 12.49 -3.63 -20.51
C LYS A 4 11.22 -2.95 -21.02
N ASN A 5 11.40 -1.93 -21.87
CA ASN A 5 10.39 -1.22 -22.67
C ASN A 5 9.54 -0.11 -21.99
N LYS A 6 10.02 0.63 -20.98
CA LYS A 6 9.37 1.90 -20.58
C LYS A 6 10.34 3.06 -20.33
N PRO A 7 9.93 4.30 -20.62
CA PRO A 7 10.72 5.49 -20.30
C PRO A 7 10.93 5.56 -18.79
N LYS A 8 12.14 5.97 -18.38
CA LYS A 8 12.44 6.28 -16.98
C LYS A 8 11.43 7.32 -16.51
N ILE A 9 10.50 6.92 -15.64
CA ILE A 9 9.53 7.84 -15.04
C ILE A 9 10.32 8.64 -14.03
N GLU A 10 10.71 9.86 -14.40
CA GLU A 10 11.34 10.79 -13.47
C GLU A 10 10.31 11.13 -12.38
N PRO A 11 10.66 11.01 -11.09
CA PRO A 11 9.77 11.40 -10.01
C PRO A 11 9.31 12.83 -10.24
N GLN A 12 8.00 13.08 -10.08
CA GLN A 12 7.56 14.47 -10.04
C GLN A 12 8.26 15.16 -8.87
N VAL A 13 8.91 16.30 -9.14
CA VAL A 13 9.57 17.09 -8.10
C VAL A 13 8.50 17.62 -7.15
N ILE A 14 8.34 16.97 -6.01
CA ILE A 14 7.53 17.46 -4.91
C ILE A 14 8.29 18.63 -4.28
N PRO A 15 7.70 19.83 -4.16
CA PRO A 15 8.33 20.93 -3.45
C PRO A 15 8.66 20.54 -2.00
N GLY A 16 9.87 20.86 -1.54
CA GLY A 16 10.33 20.58 -0.18
C GLY A 16 11.44 19.53 -0.11
N SER A 17 11.69 19.03 1.10
CA SER A 17 12.63 17.94 1.39
C SER A 17 11.98 16.56 1.19
N GLU A 18 12.79 15.49 1.19
CA GLU A 18 12.29 14.10 1.21
C GLU A 18 11.43 13.80 2.46
N HIS A 19 11.73 14.46 3.57
CA HIS A 19 10.89 14.37 4.76
C HIS A 19 9.52 15.01 4.52
N ASP A 20 9.48 16.21 3.92
CA ASP A 20 8.22 16.86 3.56
C ASP A 20 7.41 15.94 2.63
N ALA A 21 8.05 15.36 1.59
CA ALA A 21 7.47 14.34 0.70
C ALA A 21 6.74 13.23 1.47
N SER A 22 7.37 12.69 2.51
CA SER A 22 6.80 11.64 3.36
C SER A 22 5.59 12.14 4.16
N VAL A 23 5.71 13.32 4.78
CA VAL A 23 4.61 13.96 5.53
C VAL A 23 3.39 14.20 4.62
N TRP A 24 3.59 14.65 3.37
CA TRP A 24 2.47 14.87 2.43
C TRP A 24 1.77 13.56 2.09
N GLY A 25 2.54 12.50 1.85
CA GLY A 25 2.01 11.17 1.59
C GLY A 25 1.15 10.69 2.75
N GLU A 26 1.70 10.73 3.96
CA GLU A 26 0.99 10.27 5.17
C GLU A 26 -0.27 11.08 5.48
N LEU A 27 -0.25 12.41 5.36
CA LEU A 27 -1.46 13.22 5.55
C LEU A 27 -2.56 12.86 4.55
N ARG A 28 -2.20 12.62 3.29
CA ARG A 28 -3.17 12.26 2.26
C ARG A 28 -3.83 10.91 2.58
N HIS A 29 -3.04 9.94 3.02
CA HIS A 29 -3.56 8.64 3.46
C HIS A 29 -4.43 8.77 4.72
N LEU A 30 -3.96 9.53 5.72
CA LEU A 30 -4.71 9.84 6.94
C LEU A 30 -6.10 10.42 6.61
N PHE A 31 -6.16 11.35 5.67
CA PHE A 31 -7.39 12.00 5.23
C PHE A 31 -8.31 11.09 4.40
N SER A 32 -7.89 9.85 4.14
CA SER A 32 -8.70 8.79 3.54
C SER A 32 -9.02 7.64 4.51
N GLY A 33 -8.76 7.83 5.80
CA GLY A 33 -9.06 6.82 6.84
C GLY A 33 -7.89 5.89 7.19
N THR A 34 -6.70 6.11 6.64
CA THR A 34 -5.53 5.28 6.96
C THR A 34 -4.96 5.63 8.35
N THR A 35 -4.75 4.62 9.19
CA THR A 35 -4.12 4.79 10.52
C THR A 35 -2.69 4.29 10.57
N SER A 36 -2.31 3.38 9.67
CA SER A 36 -0.99 2.74 9.61
C SER A 36 -0.52 2.57 8.17
N ILE A 37 0.78 2.63 7.93
CA ILE A 37 1.44 2.52 6.63
C ILE A 37 2.71 1.66 6.73
N VAL A 38 3.13 1.11 5.60
CA VAL A 38 4.49 0.62 5.35
C VAL A 38 5.01 1.40 4.16
N GLY A 39 6.15 2.07 4.31
CA GLY A 39 6.77 2.83 3.22
C GLY A 39 8.18 3.27 3.58
N GLU A 40 9.05 3.42 2.58
CA GLU A 40 10.47 3.78 2.80
C GLU A 40 10.65 5.16 3.47
N GLY A 41 9.70 6.07 3.23
CA GLY A 41 9.62 7.39 3.85
C GLY A 41 8.86 7.39 5.17
N TYR A 42 9.12 8.38 6.03
CA TYR A 42 8.51 8.46 7.36
C TYR A 42 8.25 9.90 7.81
N ALA A 43 7.05 10.10 8.36
CA ALA A 43 6.66 11.25 9.16
C ALA A 43 6.19 10.77 10.54
N ALA A 44 6.89 11.18 11.60
CA ALA A 44 6.50 10.83 12.94
C ALA A 44 5.13 11.41 13.30
N GLY A 45 4.27 10.59 13.88
CA GLY A 45 3.05 11.05 14.53
C GLY A 45 1.86 11.29 13.60
N LEU A 46 1.90 11.03 12.29
CA LEU A 46 0.67 11.06 11.50
C LEU A 46 0.01 9.69 11.45
N THR A 47 0.45 8.85 10.52
CA THR A 47 0.10 7.43 10.51
C THR A 47 1.15 6.66 11.31
N ARG A 48 0.83 5.45 11.77
CA ARG A 48 1.87 4.54 12.28
C ARG A 48 2.70 4.05 11.12
N ASN A 49 4.02 4.08 11.22
CA ASN A 49 4.86 3.42 10.24
C ASN A 49 5.35 2.06 10.78
N LEU A 50 4.93 0.98 10.12
CA LEU A 50 5.15 -0.40 10.57
C LEU A 50 6.51 -0.98 10.13
N ASP A 51 7.24 -0.30 9.24
CA ASP A 51 8.58 -0.72 8.79
C ASP A 51 9.73 -0.10 9.61
N ARG A 52 9.40 0.67 10.66
CA ARG A 52 10.35 1.28 11.60
C ARG A 52 9.85 1.15 13.02
N ALA A 53 10.68 0.65 13.94
CA ALA A 53 10.29 0.45 15.33
C ALA A 53 9.86 1.74 16.04
N TYR A 54 10.43 2.88 15.68
CA TYR A 54 10.04 4.19 16.22
C TYR A 54 8.76 4.75 15.58
N GLY A 55 8.27 4.16 14.49
CA GLY A 55 7.04 4.56 13.80
C GLY A 55 5.78 3.93 14.39
N PHE A 56 5.93 3.01 15.35
CA PHE A 56 4.82 2.30 15.98
C PHE A 56 3.93 3.21 16.83
N GLY A 57 4.46 4.31 17.35
CA GLY A 57 3.83 5.05 18.45
C GLY A 57 4.11 4.41 19.80
N GLU A 58 3.39 4.82 20.84
CA GLU A 58 3.65 4.37 22.22
C GLU A 58 2.98 3.03 22.57
N ASP A 59 1.93 2.66 21.85
CA ASP A 59 0.96 1.63 22.18
C ASP A 59 1.01 0.39 21.26
N LEU A 60 1.63 0.50 20.08
CA LEU A 60 1.86 -0.64 19.19
C LEU A 60 3.21 -1.29 19.52
N HIS A 61 3.21 -2.61 19.68
CA HIS A 61 4.38 -3.38 20.11
C HIS A 61 4.69 -4.50 19.12
N GLY A 62 5.95 -4.65 18.71
CA GLY A 62 6.32 -5.69 17.76
C GLY A 62 7.74 -5.54 17.27
N SER A 63 8.03 -6.21 16.16
CA SER A 63 9.28 -6.03 15.43
C SER A 63 8.98 -5.30 14.12
N ALA A 64 9.86 -4.38 13.73
CA ALA A 64 9.70 -3.66 12.48
C ALA A 64 9.83 -4.63 11.31
N ASP A 65 9.00 -4.41 10.29
CA ASP A 65 9.10 -5.15 9.06
C ASP A 65 10.37 -4.77 8.30
N SER A 66 10.95 -5.73 7.59
CA SER A 66 12.06 -5.48 6.68
C SER A 66 11.52 -5.26 5.28
N MET A 67 11.64 -4.04 4.76
CA MET A 67 11.28 -3.69 3.39
C MET A 67 12.53 -3.67 2.50
N GLN A 68 12.49 -4.37 1.37
CA GLN A 68 13.56 -4.38 0.35
C GLN A 68 12.98 -4.20 -1.05
N ASN A 69 13.21 -3.03 -1.64
CA ASN A 69 12.79 -2.77 -3.02
C ASN A 69 13.56 -3.60 -4.06
N PHE A 70 14.81 -3.96 -3.77
CA PHE A 70 15.69 -4.68 -4.70
C PHE A 70 16.34 -5.86 -3.99
N PRO A 71 15.58 -6.93 -3.63
CA PRO A 71 16.11 -8.04 -2.83
C PRO A 71 17.23 -8.81 -3.53
N LEU A 72 17.37 -8.68 -4.85
CA LEU A 72 18.41 -9.30 -5.64
C LEU A 72 19.57 -8.35 -5.99
N ASP A 73 19.66 -7.13 -5.43
CA ASP A 73 20.69 -6.14 -5.80
C ASP A 73 20.54 -5.61 -7.24
N ASP A 74 19.31 -5.57 -7.75
CA ASP A 74 18.98 -5.21 -9.12
C ASP A 74 18.55 -3.73 -9.27
N ARG A 75 18.93 -2.87 -8.32
CA ARG A 75 18.63 -1.41 -8.32
C ARG A 75 19.05 -0.73 -9.63
N ALA A 76 20.12 -1.21 -10.26
CA ALA A 76 20.60 -0.70 -11.56
C ALA A 76 19.72 -1.13 -12.76
N GLY A 77 18.65 -1.89 -12.52
CA GLY A 77 17.76 -2.40 -13.56
C GLY A 77 18.31 -3.61 -14.31
N ILE A 78 19.04 -4.47 -13.61
CA ILE A 78 19.68 -5.66 -14.20
C ILE A 78 18.60 -6.65 -14.59
N LEU A 79 18.57 -7.01 -15.88
CA LEU A 79 17.68 -8.01 -16.44
C LEU A 79 18.42 -9.34 -16.56
N ARG A 80 17.95 -10.39 -15.88
CA ARG A 80 18.51 -11.75 -15.96
C ARG A 80 17.47 -12.76 -16.39
N LEU A 81 17.92 -13.82 -17.04
CA LEU A 81 17.10 -14.94 -17.44
C LEU A 81 17.91 -16.23 -17.36
N GLY A 82 17.50 -17.15 -16.48
CA GLY A 82 18.13 -18.46 -16.32
C GLY A 82 19.39 -18.46 -15.43
N ASP A 83 19.73 -17.33 -14.81
CA ASP A 83 20.80 -17.21 -13.81
C ASP A 83 20.39 -16.23 -12.69
N CYS A 84 21.11 -16.27 -11.56
CA CYS A 84 20.86 -15.44 -10.39
C CYS A 84 22.00 -14.46 -10.08
N ASP A 85 22.85 -14.14 -11.06
CA ASP A 85 23.96 -13.20 -10.93
C ASP A 85 23.49 -11.74 -11.02
N TYR A 86 22.70 -11.31 -10.05
CA TYR A 86 22.24 -9.92 -10.00
C TYR A 86 23.26 -8.99 -9.35
N GLY A 87 23.94 -9.43 -8.30
CA GLY A 87 24.98 -8.64 -7.64
C GLY A 87 25.44 -9.25 -6.31
N PRO A 88 26.53 -8.72 -5.72
CA PRO A 88 27.08 -9.24 -4.48
C PRO A 88 26.21 -8.95 -3.25
N ASN A 89 25.24 -8.02 -3.33
CA ASN A 89 24.36 -7.68 -2.20
C ASN A 89 22.97 -8.34 -2.29
N ALA A 90 22.79 -9.33 -3.15
CA ALA A 90 21.56 -10.10 -3.21
C ALA A 90 21.29 -10.81 -1.89
N VAL A 91 20.01 -10.97 -1.53
CA VAL A 91 19.58 -11.69 -0.33
C VAL A 91 20.16 -13.11 -0.32
N THR A 92 20.71 -13.50 0.83
CA THR A 92 21.36 -14.80 1.00
C THR A 92 20.45 -15.80 1.71
N GLN A 93 20.77 -17.09 1.60
CA GLN A 93 19.98 -18.12 2.25
C GLN A 93 19.95 -17.90 3.77
N GLY A 94 18.74 -17.86 4.33
CA GLY A 94 18.51 -17.68 5.76
C GLY A 94 18.63 -16.22 6.23
N ALA A 95 18.90 -15.27 5.35
CA ALA A 95 18.95 -13.85 5.70
C ALA A 95 17.60 -13.29 6.16
N THR A 96 16.51 -13.95 5.75
CA THR A 96 15.14 -13.58 6.14
C THR A 96 14.63 -14.40 7.34
N ASP A 97 15.44 -15.33 7.86
CA ASP A 97 15.04 -16.19 8.98
C ASP A 97 14.92 -15.34 10.26
N GLY A 98 13.79 -15.48 10.96
CA GLY A 98 13.54 -14.75 12.21
C GLY A 98 13.08 -13.31 12.03
N LEU A 99 12.99 -12.80 10.79
CA LEU A 99 12.28 -11.54 10.52
C LEU A 99 10.77 -11.72 10.73
N ASN A 100 10.12 -10.70 11.30
CA ASN A 100 8.66 -10.67 11.44
C ASN A 100 7.97 -10.77 10.07
N ARG A 101 8.25 -9.78 9.22
CA ARG A 101 7.92 -9.81 7.79
C ARG A 101 9.12 -9.35 6.98
N TYR A 102 9.32 -10.01 5.85
CA TYR A 102 10.22 -9.61 4.80
C TYR A 102 9.38 -9.20 3.60
N ILE A 103 9.17 -7.90 3.46
CA ILE A 103 8.37 -7.29 2.40
C ILE A 103 9.34 -6.93 1.28
N ALA A 104 9.14 -7.51 0.10
CA ALA A 104 10.05 -7.29 -1.01
C ALA A 104 9.31 -7.27 -2.33
N HIS A 105 9.78 -6.45 -3.25
CA HIS A 105 9.31 -6.53 -4.62
C HIS A 105 9.92 -7.76 -5.28
N VAL A 106 9.05 -8.65 -5.75
CA VAL A 106 9.44 -9.93 -6.35
C VAL A 106 8.56 -10.16 -7.54
N GLY A 107 9.15 -10.37 -8.72
CA GLY A 107 8.36 -10.61 -9.92
C GLY A 107 7.61 -9.36 -10.38
N GLU A 108 8.19 -8.17 -10.17
CA GLU A 108 7.63 -6.92 -10.62
C GLU A 108 7.75 -6.79 -12.15
N GLY A 109 6.63 -7.02 -12.83
CA GLY A 109 6.52 -6.93 -14.29
C GLY A 109 5.79 -8.13 -14.89
N VAL A 110 5.88 -8.29 -16.21
CA VAL A 110 5.18 -9.36 -16.96
C VAL A 110 6.11 -10.16 -17.87
N SER A 111 7.42 -9.91 -17.77
CA SER A 111 8.42 -10.57 -18.62
C SER A 111 8.99 -11.81 -17.96
N ALA A 112 9.67 -12.65 -18.77
CA ALA A 112 10.39 -13.82 -18.25
C ALA A 112 11.54 -13.43 -17.31
N GLU A 113 12.14 -12.24 -17.49
CA GLU A 113 13.17 -11.72 -16.59
C GLU A 113 12.61 -11.28 -15.24
N ALA A 114 11.40 -10.71 -15.21
CA ALA A 114 10.70 -10.46 -13.94
C ALA A 114 10.38 -11.80 -13.24
N LEU A 115 9.91 -12.81 -13.99
CA LEU A 115 9.66 -14.14 -13.42
C LEU A 115 10.94 -14.79 -12.89
N ASN A 116 12.10 -14.53 -13.51
CA ASN A 116 13.39 -15.05 -13.07
C ASN A 116 13.72 -14.63 -11.63
N GLU A 117 13.29 -13.44 -11.18
CA GLU A 117 13.47 -12.98 -9.80
C GLU A 117 12.84 -13.97 -8.81
N PHE A 118 11.58 -14.36 -9.06
CA PHE A 118 10.90 -15.36 -8.24
C PHE A 118 11.60 -16.71 -8.27
N ARG A 119 12.10 -17.15 -9.44
CA ARG A 119 12.86 -18.41 -9.57
C ARG A 119 14.13 -18.40 -8.71
N CYS A 120 14.86 -17.29 -8.70
CA CYS A 120 16.05 -17.10 -7.88
C CYS A 120 15.78 -17.08 -6.37
N LEU A 121 14.53 -16.80 -5.95
CA LEU A 121 14.15 -16.66 -4.54
C LEU A 121 13.30 -17.83 -4.01
N SER A 122 12.87 -18.76 -4.87
CA SER A 122 11.93 -19.85 -4.52
C SER A 122 12.54 -21.26 -4.54
N SER A 123 13.81 -21.40 -4.94
CA SER A 123 14.47 -22.69 -5.04
C SER A 123 15.97 -22.57 -4.89
N ARG A 124 16.57 -23.43 -4.05
CA ARG A 124 18.03 -23.51 -3.89
C ARG A 124 18.74 -24.20 -5.06
N THR A 125 17.99 -24.78 -6.00
CA THR A 125 18.55 -25.59 -7.10
C THR A 125 18.31 -24.98 -8.46
N PHE A 126 17.78 -23.76 -8.54
CA PHE A 126 17.50 -23.10 -9.81
C PHE A 126 18.80 -22.64 -10.49
N ASP A 127 19.68 -21.98 -9.74
CA ASP A 127 21.04 -21.63 -10.17
C ASP A 127 22.04 -21.91 -9.04
N THR A 128 22.94 -22.86 -9.27
CA THR A 128 23.99 -23.23 -8.31
C THR A 128 25.36 -22.71 -8.74
N THR A 129 25.42 -21.84 -9.75
CA THR A 129 26.66 -21.35 -10.36
C THR A 129 27.21 -20.16 -9.60
N ALA A 130 27.89 -20.43 -8.49
CA ALA A 130 28.47 -19.37 -7.66
C ALA A 130 29.55 -18.56 -8.39
N ARG A 131 29.53 -17.26 -8.16
CA ARG A 131 30.62 -16.34 -8.48
C ARG A 131 31.82 -16.58 -7.57
N ALA A 132 32.95 -15.95 -7.90
CA ALA A 132 34.18 -16.05 -7.11
C ALA A 132 34.01 -15.59 -5.65
N ASP A 133 33.08 -14.69 -5.38
CA ASP A 133 32.74 -14.19 -4.04
C ASP A 133 31.63 -15.01 -3.34
N GLY A 134 31.13 -16.07 -3.96
CA GLY A 134 30.05 -16.93 -3.45
C GLY A 134 28.63 -16.42 -3.75
N SER A 135 28.47 -15.24 -4.35
CA SER A 135 27.18 -14.70 -4.78
C SER A 135 26.71 -15.31 -6.11
N GLY A 136 25.54 -14.90 -6.61
CA GLY A 136 25.04 -15.32 -7.93
C GLY A 136 24.34 -16.68 -7.94
N VAL A 137 24.00 -17.23 -6.78
CA VAL A 137 23.23 -18.48 -6.65
C VAL A 137 21.78 -18.20 -6.25
N SER A 138 20.88 -19.10 -6.64
CA SER A 138 19.49 -19.10 -6.19
C SER A 138 19.37 -19.50 -4.72
N VAL A 139 18.41 -18.91 -4.03
CA VAL A 139 18.05 -19.18 -2.63
C VAL A 139 16.58 -19.59 -2.53
N ASP A 140 16.18 -20.08 -1.37
CA ASP A 140 14.78 -20.28 -1.04
C ASP A 140 14.41 -19.46 0.20
N ILE A 141 13.66 -18.38 -0.03
CA ILE A 141 13.14 -17.48 1.01
C ILE A 141 11.60 -17.46 1.04
N VAL A 142 10.93 -18.28 0.21
CA VAL A 142 9.46 -18.32 0.18
C VAL A 142 8.98 -19.08 1.42
N ALA A 143 8.51 -18.32 2.40
CA ALA A 143 8.10 -18.79 3.70
C ALA A 143 6.95 -17.90 4.23
N PRO A 144 6.30 -18.25 5.36
CA PRO A 144 5.17 -17.49 5.88
C PRO A 144 5.47 -16.02 6.24
N ASN A 145 6.74 -15.63 6.37
CA ASN A 145 7.14 -14.26 6.62
C ASN A 145 7.46 -13.45 5.35
N LEU A 146 7.51 -14.07 4.16
CA LEU A 146 7.69 -13.37 2.89
C LEU A 146 6.38 -12.72 2.43
N VAL A 147 6.45 -11.44 2.10
CA VAL A 147 5.37 -10.66 1.49
C VAL A 147 5.88 -10.10 0.17
N MET A 148 5.32 -10.59 -0.94
CA MET A 148 5.74 -10.17 -2.28
C MET A 148 4.90 -8.99 -2.74
N VAL A 149 5.56 -7.86 -3.00
CA VAL A 149 4.94 -6.70 -3.63
C VAL A 149 4.91 -6.91 -5.14
N GLN A 150 3.80 -6.54 -5.78
CA GLN A 150 3.50 -6.76 -7.20
C GLN A 150 3.24 -8.24 -7.54
N ALA A 151 4.28 -9.07 -7.67
CA ALA A 151 4.20 -10.47 -8.08
C ALA A 151 3.52 -10.73 -9.45
N ASN A 152 3.47 -9.72 -10.33
CA ASN A 152 2.75 -9.75 -11.60
C ASN A 152 3.23 -10.78 -12.62
N SER A 153 4.49 -11.22 -12.55
CA SER A 153 5.07 -12.13 -13.53
C SER A 153 4.84 -13.62 -13.20
N LEU A 154 4.35 -13.91 -11.99
CA LEU A 154 4.16 -15.28 -11.50
C LEU A 154 3.03 -15.99 -12.24
N THR A 155 3.22 -17.29 -12.50
CA THR A 155 2.19 -18.15 -13.09
C THR A 155 1.25 -18.73 -12.03
N LYS A 156 0.21 -19.44 -12.47
CA LYS A 156 -0.70 -20.15 -11.57
C LYS A 156 0.04 -21.16 -10.68
N GLU A 157 0.97 -21.92 -11.26
CA GLU A 157 1.79 -22.91 -10.56
C GLU A 157 2.72 -22.26 -9.53
N ASP A 158 3.17 -21.04 -9.80
CA ASP A 158 3.97 -20.26 -8.85
C ASP A 158 3.15 -19.82 -7.65
N PHE A 159 1.92 -19.36 -7.89
CA PHE A 159 0.99 -19.04 -6.81
C PHE A 159 0.58 -20.28 -6.01
N ASP A 160 0.46 -21.46 -6.64
CA ASP A 160 0.24 -22.72 -5.93
C ASP A 160 1.40 -23.02 -4.96
N LEU A 161 2.65 -22.75 -5.38
CA LEU A 161 3.83 -22.87 -4.51
C LEU A 161 3.78 -21.84 -3.37
N VAL A 162 3.49 -20.58 -3.67
CA VAL A 162 3.37 -19.47 -2.70
C VAL A 162 2.35 -19.80 -1.63
N ALA A 163 1.16 -20.26 -2.03
CA ALA A 163 0.09 -20.69 -1.14
C ALA A 163 0.56 -21.86 -0.25
N SER A 164 1.18 -22.89 -0.83
CA SER A 164 1.66 -24.07 -0.09
C SER A 164 2.72 -23.74 0.97
N ARG A 165 3.44 -22.62 0.79
CA ARG A 165 4.49 -22.13 1.69
C ARG A 165 4.03 -21.01 2.63
N GLY A 166 2.78 -20.57 2.50
CA GLY A 166 2.17 -19.55 3.34
C GLY A 166 2.66 -18.12 3.10
N ALA A 167 3.39 -17.87 2.01
CA ALA A 167 3.82 -16.53 1.65
C ALA A 167 2.63 -15.67 1.19
N MET A 168 2.80 -14.35 1.25
CA MET A 168 1.71 -13.38 1.05
C MET A 168 2.00 -12.44 -0.12
N VAL A 169 0.97 -11.71 -0.56
CA VAL A 169 1.06 -10.78 -1.70
C VAL A 169 0.51 -9.42 -1.32
N VAL A 170 1.21 -8.35 -1.71
CA VAL A 170 0.68 -6.98 -1.77
C VAL A 170 0.37 -6.66 -3.22
N TRP A 171 -0.91 -6.42 -3.48
CA TRP A 171 -1.45 -6.11 -4.80
C TRP A 171 -1.58 -4.60 -4.99
N SER A 172 -0.99 -4.07 -6.06
CA SER A 172 -1.01 -2.64 -6.40
C SER A 172 -1.57 -2.43 -7.82
N PRO A 173 -2.88 -2.68 -8.04
CA PRO A 173 -3.48 -2.71 -9.38
C PRO A 173 -3.25 -1.45 -10.22
N ARG A 174 -3.28 -0.24 -9.64
CA ARG A 174 -3.07 1.00 -10.41
C ARG A 174 -1.67 1.04 -11.01
N SER A 175 -0.66 0.77 -10.17
CA SER A 175 0.74 0.74 -10.59
C SER A 175 1.00 -0.36 -11.62
N ASN A 176 0.41 -1.54 -11.41
CA ASN A 176 0.49 -2.65 -12.36
C ASN A 176 -0.05 -2.29 -13.74
N ILE A 177 -1.21 -1.64 -13.80
CA ILE A 177 -1.83 -1.24 -15.07
C ILE A 177 -1.01 -0.14 -15.73
N ALA A 178 -0.62 0.88 -14.98
CA ALA A 178 0.21 1.99 -15.48
C ALA A 178 1.57 1.50 -16.00
N LEU A 179 2.20 0.54 -15.34
CA LEU A 179 3.54 0.04 -15.66
C LEU A 179 3.56 -1.18 -16.59
N TYR A 180 2.57 -2.06 -16.57
CA TYR A 180 2.62 -3.32 -17.30
C TYR A 180 1.37 -3.61 -18.13
N GLY A 181 0.35 -2.76 -18.07
CA GLY A 181 -0.90 -2.92 -18.83
C GLY A 181 -1.79 -4.06 -18.34
N SER A 182 -1.36 -4.81 -17.32
CA SER A 182 -2.11 -5.93 -16.75
C SER A 182 -1.85 -6.05 -15.25
N THR A 183 -2.77 -6.68 -14.53
CA THR A 183 -2.67 -6.93 -13.09
C THR A 183 -3.13 -8.33 -12.71
N LEU A 184 -2.89 -8.73 -11.46
CA LEU A 184 -3.21 -10.07 -10.94
C LEU A 184 -4.71 -10.37 -10.95
N ASN A 185 -5.06 -11.64 -11.19
CA ASN A 185 -6.39 -12.16 -10.87
C ASN A 185 -6.43 -12.50 -9.37
N VAL A 186 -6.74 -11.51 -8.52
CA VAL A 186 -6.71 -11.74 -7.07
C VAL A 186 -7.80 -12.67 -6.55
N THR A 187 -8.90 -12.86 -7.28
CA THR A 187 -9.93 -13.86 -6.91
C THR A 187 -9.30 -15.25 -6.81
N TYR A 188 -8.45 -15.61 -7.78
CA TYR A 188 -7.74 -16.88 -7.75
C TYR A 188 -6.79 -17.01 -6.55
N LEU A 189 -6.02 -15.96 -6.25
CA LEU A 189 -5.09 -15.96 -5.10
C LEU A 189 -5.84 -16.18 -3.78
N LEU A 190 -6.98 -15.51 -3.60
CA LEU A 190 -7.82 -15.68 -2.42
C LEU A 190 -8.40 -17.11 -2.34
N GLU A 191 -8.86 -17.67 -3.46
CA GLU A 191 -9.42 -19.03 -3.54
C GLU A 191 -8.42 -20.11 -3.10
N ILE A 192 -7.14 -19.95 -3.44
CA ILE A 192 -6.08 -20.88 -3.04
C ILE A 192 -5.49 -20.56 -1.65
N GLY A 193 -6.03 -19.56 -0.95
CA GLY A 193 -5.69 -19.26 0.44
C GLY A 193 -4.49 -18.33 0.63
N ILE A 194 -4.04 -17.59 -0.39
CA ILE A 194 -3.01 -16.55 -0.21
C ILE A 194 -3.64 -15.35 0.51
N ASN A 195 -2.99 -14.87 1.57
CA ASN A 195 -3.33 -13.58 2.15
C ASN A 195 -2.87 -12.46 1.21
N VAL A 196 -3.84 -11.77 0.61
CA VAL A 196 -3.62 -10.62 -0.27
C VAL A 196 -3.95 -9.34 0.50
N ALA A 197 -3.01 -8.40 0.51
CA ALA A 197 -3.19 -7.03 0.98
C ALA A 197 -3.21 -6.05 -0.20
N LEU A 198 -3.83 -4.89 -0.02
CA LEU A 198 -3.84 -3.83 -1.04
C LEU A 198 -2.74 -2.81 -0.74
N GLY A 199 -1.98 -2.40 -1.76
CA GLY A 199 -0.91 -1.40 -1.65
C GLY A 199 -1.09 -0.30 -2.69
N THR A 200 -0.90 0.95 -2.28
CA THR A 200 -1.04 2.09 -3.22
C THR A 200 0.19 2.31 -4.09
N ASP A 201 1.32 1.70 -3.74
CA ASP A 201 2.62 1.95 -4.35
C ASP A 201 3.01 3.44 -4.27
N TRP A 202 4.02 3.85 -5.03
CA TRP A 202 4.45 5.25 -5.13
C TRP A 202 3.55 6.10 -6.05
N LEU A 203 3.42 7.38 -5.71
CA LEU A 203 2.49 8.33 -6.36
C LEU A 203 2.60 8.44 -7.90
N PRO A 204 3.78 8.34 -8.55
CA PRO A 204 3.89 8.47 -10.01
C PRO A 204 3.12 7.42 -10.81
N THR A 205 2.98 6.19 -10.30
CA THR A 205 2.27 5.10 -10.98
C THR A 205 1.15 4.50 -10.14
N GLY A 206 1.12 4.77 -8.86
CA GLY A 206 0.16 4.26 -7.89
C GLY A 206 -1.00 5.21 -7.57
N SER A 207 -1.72 4.89 -6.50
CA SER A 207 -2.88 5.65 -6.05
C SER A 207 -2.53 6.73 -5.04
N ALA A 208 -3.27 7.83 -5.09
CA ALA A 208 -3.15 8.90 -4.11
C ALA A 208 -3.70 8.49 -2.72
N THR A 209 -4.67 7.58 -2.65
CA THR A 209 -5.26 7.09 -1.40
C THR A 209 -5.60 5.61 -1.50
N MET A 210 -5.78 4.95 -0.35
CA MET A 210 -6.14 3.53 -0.31
C MET A 210 -7.53 3.26 -0.91
N SER A 211 -8.50 4.15 -0.66
CA SER A 211 -9.83 4.05 -1.27
C SER A 211 -9.76 4.08 -2.80
N ARG A 212 -8.91 4.95 -3.38
CA ARG A 212 -8.74 5.03 -4.84
C ARG A 212 -8.04 3.82 -5.43
N GLU A 213 -7.12 3.20 -4.69
CA GLU A 213 -6.54 1.90 -5.08
C GLU A 213 -7.62 0.82 -5.08
N ALA A 214 -8.51 0.80 -4.09
CA ALA A 214 -9.62 -0.17 -4.03
C ALA A 214 -10.62 0.02 -5.17
N HIS A 215 -10.94 1.26 -5.54
CA HIS A 215 -11.72 1.56 -6.75
C HIS A 215 -11.03 1.01 -8.00
N CYS A 216 -9.71 1.20 -8.10
CA CYS A 216 -8.91 0.68 -9.20
C CYS A 216 -8.97 -0.84 -9.26
N GLY A 217 -8.77 -1.51 -8.13
CA GLY A 217 -8.82 -2.97 -8.01
C GLY A 217 -10.19 -3.53 -8.41
N ALA A 218 -11.28 -2.95 -7.90
CA ALA A 218 -12.64 -3.35 -8.27
C ALA A 218 -12.88 -3.26 -9.79
N ALA A 219 -12.48 -2.13 -10.39
CA ALA A 219 -12.60 -1.92 -11.84
C ALA A 219 -11.69 -2.88 -12.63
N ALA A 220 -10.45 -3.10 -12.18
CA ALA A 220 -9.49 -3.97 -12.85
C ALA A 220 -9.95 -5.42 -12.92
N MET A 221 -10.55 -5.96 -11.85
CA MET A 221 -11.11 -7.31 -11.86
C MET A 221 -12.20 -7.47 -12.93
N LYS A 222 -13.05 -6.47 -13.09
CA LYS A 222 -14.10 -6.47 -14.11
C LYS A 222 -13.53 -6.33 -15.52
N LEU A 223 -12.62 -5.37 -15.72
CA LEU A 223 -12.12 -5.01 -17.04
C LEU A 223 -11.11 -6.01 -17.61
N GLN A 224 -10.25 -6.61 -16.78
CA GLN A 224 -9.18 -7.51 -17.24
C GLN A 224 -9.50 -8.99 -17.05
N HIS A 225 -10.26 -9.33 -16.01
CA HIS A 225 -10.49 -10.73 -15.62
C HIS A 225 -11.95 -11.16 -15.75
N ASN A 226 -12.83 -10.25 -16.19
CA ASN A 226 -14.27 -10.49 -16.33
C ASN A 226 -14.90 -11.13 -15.06
N THR A 227 -14.42 -10.69 -13.89
CA THR A 227 -14.89 -11.14 -12.58
C THR A 227 -15.18 -9.95 -11.68
N THR A 228 -15.91 -10.18 -10.59
CA THR A 228 -16.21 -9.18 -9.58
C THR A 228 -15.57 -9.58 -8.27
N ILE A 229 -15.02 -8.60 -7.56
CA ILE A 229 -14.56 -8.79 -6.19
C ILE A 229 -15.58 -8.15 -5.24
N GLU A 230 -15.96 -8.87 -4.19
CA GLU A 230 -16.84 -8.33 -3.16
C GLU A 230 -16.16 -7.17 -2.43
N ALA A 231 -16.90 -6.10 -2.14
CA ALA A 231 -16.37 -4.96 -1.38
C ALA A 231 -15.83 -5.38 -0.01
N LYS A 232 -16.45 -6.39 0.62
CA LYS A 232 -15.95 -7.00 1.86
C LYS A 232 -14.53 -7.57 1.72
N LEU A 233 -14.21 -8.21 0.60
CA LEU A 233 -12.88 -8.77 0.37
C LEU A 233 -11.86 -7.65 0.15
N LEU A 234 -12.20 -6.61 -0.63
CA LEU A 234 -11.36 -5.41 -0.75
C LEU A 234 -11.13 -4.74 0.60
N TRP A 235 -12.18 -4.62 1.43
CA TRP A 235 -12.06 -4.08 2.77
C TRP A 235 -11.10 -4.90 3.63
N GLN A 236 -11.18 -6.23 3.57
CA GLN A 236 -10.23 -7.12 4.26
C GLN A 236 -8.79 -6.92 3.76
N MET A 237 -8.58 -6.74 2.46
CA MET A 237 -7.27 -6.43 1.87
C MET A 237 -6.67 -5.11 2.40
N MET A 238 -7.51 -4.12 2.68
CA MET A 238 -7.12 -2.82 3.22
C MET A 238 -6.95 -2.81 4.75
N THR A 239 -7.48 -3.82 5.45
CA THR A 239 -7.53 -3.87 6.92
C THR A 239 -6.83 -5.10 7.47
N ILE A 240 -7.56 -6.17 7.80
CA ILE A 240 -7.02 -7.33 8.51
C ILE A 240 -5.95 -8.08 7.71
N ASN A 241 -6.06 -8.15 6.38
CA ASN A 241 -5.04 -8.80 5.57
C ASN A 241 -3.78 -7.96 5.45
N ALA A 242 -3.91 -6.62 5.45
CA ALA A 242 -2.76 -5.72 5.54
C ALA A 242 -2.06 -5.87 6.90
N ALA A 243 -2.82 -5.93 8.00
CA ALA A 243 -2.28 -6.19 9.33
C ALA A 243 -1.58 -7.56 9.42
N ARG A 244 -2.11 -8.60 8.76
CA ARG A 244 -1.43 -9.91 8.63
C ARG A 244 -0.16 -9.80 7.81
N ALA A 245 -0.20 -9.09 6.68
CA ALA A 245 0.97 -8.88 5.83
C ALA A 245 2.09 -8.12 6.56
N THR A 246 1.76 -7.32 7.57
CA THR A 246 2.73 -6.60 8.41
C THR A 246 2.98 -7.26 9.77
N GLY A 247 2.32 -8.38 10.08
CA GLY A 247 2.53 -9.10 11.36
C GLY A 247 1.97 -8.38 12.59
N PHE A 248 1.04 -7.44 12.41
CA PHE A 248 0.36 -6.70 13.48
C PHE A 248 -1.11 -7.07 13.63
N GLU A 249 -1.55 -8.20 13.06
CA GLU A 249 -2.94 -8.64 13.07
C GLU A 249 -3.52 -8.84 14.46
N ASN A 250 -2.68 -9.06 15.48
CA ASN A 250 -3.11 -9.23 16.87
C ASN A 250 -3.40 -7.89 17.58
N GLN A 251 -3.05 -6.76 16.98
CA GLN A 251 -3.16 -5.43 17.60
C GLN A 251 -3.99 -4.44 16.77
N ILE A 252 -4.01 -4.58 15.45
CA ILE A 252 -4.75 -3.70 14.53
C ILE A 252 -5.42 -4.50 13.41
N GLY A 253 -6.18 -3.80 12.56
CA GLY A 253 -6.80 -4.36 11.36
C GLY A 253 -8.21 -4.93 11.57
N SER A 254 -8.72 -4.96 12.80
CA SER A 254 -10.09 -5.37 13.13
C SER A 254 -10.57 -4.76 14.44
N LEU A 255 -11.90 -4.70 14.60
CA LEU A 255 -12.55 -4.27 15.85
C LEU A 255 -12.79 -5.48 16.74
N GLU A 256 -11.83 -5.76 17.61
CA GLU A 256 -11.90 -6.83 18.59
C GLU A 256 -11.46 -6.30 19.95
N VAL A 257 -11.95 -6.92 21.02
CA VAL A 257 -11.50 -6.60 22.38
C VAL A 257 -9.97 -6.77 22.44
N ASP A 258 -9.31 -5.87 23.19
CA ASP A 258 -7.85 -5.80 23.38
C ASP A 258 -7.03 -5.31 22.17
N LYS A 259 -7.64 -5.04 21.01
CA LYS A 259 -6.96 -4.36 19.90
C LYS A 259 -6.95 -2.83 20.07
N LEU A 260 -5.99 -2.17 19.43
CA LEU A 260 -5.87 -0.72 19.44
C LEU A 260 -7.07 -0.07 18.73
N ALA A 261 -7.48 1.08 19.25
CA ALA A 261 -8.55 1.90 18.66
C ALA A 261 -8.04 2.69 17.44
N ASP A 262 -7.56 1.96 16.44
CA ASP A 262 -7.25 2.43 15.10
C ASP A 262 -8.53 2.35 14.25
N LEU A 263 -9.28 3.46 14.23
CA LEU A 263 -10.64 3.52 13.70
C LEU A 263 -10.75 4.54 12.57
N ALA A 264 -11.53 4.20 11.56
CA ALA A 264 -12.04 5.15 10.58
C ALA A 264 -13.56 5.00 10.51
N VAL A 265 -14.27 6.13 10.45
CA VAL A 265 -15.74 6.16 10.44
C VAL A 265 -16.19 7.03 9.29
N TRP A 266 -17.18 6.54 8.55
CA TRP A 266 -17.86 7.28 7.50
C TRP A 266 -19.29 7.58 7.94
N SER A 267 -19.85 8.70 7.50
CA SER A 267 -21.28 8.97 7.63
C SER A 267 -22.05 7.88 6.89
N GLY A 268 -23.11 7.35 7.51
CA GLY A 268 -24.08 6.54 6.79
C GLY A 268 -24.76 7.39 5.71
N GLY A 269 -25.21 6.76 4.63
CA GLY A 269 -26.07 7.45 3.66
C GLY A 269 -27.39 7.88 4.31
N ASP A 270 -27.84 9.10 3.99
CA ASP A 270 -29.18 9.62 4.36
C ASP A 270 -30.28 9.11 3.41
N ASP A 271 -29.92 8.37 2.36
CA ASP A 271 -30.87 7.91 1.34
C ASP A 271 -31.54 6.59 1.78
N ASP A 272 -32.75 6.71 2.31
CA ASP A 272 -33.74 5.61 2.48
C ASP A 272 -34.04 4.87 1.15
N ASP A 273 -33.53 5.36 0.01
CA ASP A 273 -33.67 4.79 -1.35
C ASP A 273 -32.46 3.91 -1.79
N ASP A 274 -31.36 3.86 -1.01
CA ASP A 274 -30.16 3.07 -1.31
C ASP A 274 -30.29 1.61 -0.82
N GLU A 275 -31.39 0.94 -1.18
CA GLU A 275 -31.69 -0.46 -0.80
C GLU A 275 -30.65 -1.50 -1.28
N GLU A 276 -29.56 -1.13 -1.98
CA GLU A 276 -28.67 -2.08 -2.69
C GLU A 276 -27.16 -2.07 -2.33
N LEU A 277 -26.60 -1.05 -1.65
CA LEU A 277 -25.15 -1.03 -1.37
C LEU A 277 -24.81 -1.53 0.03
N ASP A 278 -24.00 -2.59 0.11
CA ASP A 278 -23.51 -3.11 1.38
C ASP A 278 -22.58 -2.12 2.11
N VAL A 279 -22.46 -2.25 3.43
CA VAL A 279 -21.70 -1.31 4.28
C VAL A 279 -20.23 -1.17 3.89
N TYR A 280 -19.60 -2.21 3.31
CA TYR A 280 -18.22 -2.13 2.83
C TYR A 280 -18.15 -1.34 1.53
N SER A 281 -19.12 -1.55 0.63
CA SER A 281 -19.24 -0.74 -0.59
C SER A 281 -19.40 0.74 -0.23
N GLN A 282 -20.26 1.08 0.74
CA GLN A 282 -20.41 2.46 1.22
C GLN A 282 -19.09 3.02 1.73
N ALA A 283 -18.38 2.32 2.64
CA ALA A 283 -17.11 2.82 3.17
C ALA A 283 -16.01 2.99 2.11
N ILE A 284 -15.94 2.09 1.12
CA ILE A 284 -14.91 2.13 0.08
C ILE A 284 -15.19 3.19 -0.98
N PHE A 285 -16.43 3.27 -1.45
CA PHE A 285 -16.82 4.03 -2.64
C PHE A 285 -17.42 5.40 -2.33
N SER A 286 -17.62 5.75 -1.06
CA SER A 286 -18.12 7.06 -0.68
C SER A 286 -17.08 8.17 -0.93
N PRO A 287 -17.55 9.40 -1.19
CA PRO A 287 -16.67 10.56 -1.35
C PRO A 287 -15.91 10.85 -0.04
N THR A 288 -14.71 11.42 -0.13
CA THR A 288 -13.85 11.71 1.04
C THR A 288 -14.55 12.60 2.08
N GLU A 289 -15.51 13.42 1.66
CA GLU A 289 -16.37 14.23 2.51
C GLU A 289 -17.12 13.43 3.56
N SER A 290 -17.50 12.19 3.25
CA SER A 290 -18.20 11.29 4.17
C SER A 290 -17.31 10.74 5.29
N LEU A 291 -15.98 10.91 5.25
CA LEU A 291 -15.08 10.45 6.31
C LEU A 291 -15.27 11.32 7.57
N GLU A 292 -15.95 10.80 8.57
CA GLU A 292 -16.33 11.54 9.78
C GLU A 292 -15.26 11.51 10.87
N LEU A 293 -14.48 10.43 10.99
CA LEU A 293 -13.52 10.26 12.07
C LEU A 293 -12.35 9.39 11.64
N VAL A 294 -11.14 9.79 12.06
CA VAL A 294 -9.95 8.94 12.06
C VAL A 294 -9.31 8.99 13.43
N MET A 295 -9.17 7.83 14.06
CA MET A 295 -8.49 7.65 15.33
C MET A 295 -7.32 6.69 15.17
N ARG A 296 -6.22 7.00 15.84
CA ARG A 296 -5.04 6.14 15.95
C ARG A 296 -4.79 5.89 17.43
N GLY A 297 -4.92 4.65 17.89
CA GLY A 297 -4.74 4.32 19.30
C GLY A 297 -5.73 5.05 20.22
N GLY A 298 -6.91 5.40 19.71
CA GLY A 298 -7.92 6.23 20.41
C GLY A 298 -7.65 7.73 20.38
N GLN A 299 -6.53 8.17 19.79
CA GLN A 299 -6.22 9.58 19.58
C GLN A 299 -6.92 10.07 18.31
N ILE A 300 -7.75 11.11 18.42
CA ILE A 300 -8.44 11.72 17.28
C ILE A 300 -7.44 12.47 16.41
N MET A 301 -7.30 12.05 15.16
CA MET A 301 -6.41 12.65 14.16
C MET A 301 -7.17 13.57 13.21
N LEU A 302 -8.38 13.15 12.84
CA LEU A 302 -9.34 13.89 12.02
C LEU A 302 -10.74 13.64 12.58
N ALA A 303 -11.56 14.69 12.69
CA ALA A 303 -12.97 14.57 13.07
C ALA A 303 -13.83 15.62 12.37
N SER A 304 -15.00 15.22 11.90
CA SER A 304 -16.02 16.12 11.35
C SER A 304 -16.56 17.05 12.44
N SER A 305 -16.91 18.29 12.07
CA SER A 305 -17.47 19.24 13.04
C SER A 305 -18.88 18.85 13.50
N THR A 306 -19.58 18.00 12.75
CA THR A 306 -20.87 17.39 13.10
C THR A 306 -20.81 16.50 14.33
N LEU A 307 -19.64 15.93 14.66
CA LEU A 307 -19.44 15.08 15.82
C LEU A 307 -19.26 15.86 17.13
N ASP A 308 -19.19 17.20 17.06
CA ASP A 308 -18.89 18.10 18.19
C ASP A 308 -17.71 17.59 19.05
N PRO A 309 -16.54 17.33 18.45
CA PRO A 309 -15.45 16.66 19.13
C PRO A 309 -14.79 17.57 20.16
N ILE A 310 -14.48 17.03 21.33
CA ILE A 310 -13.69 17.74 22.35
C ILE A 310 -12.21 17.64 21.97
N LEU A 311 -11.68 18.70 21.36
CA LEU A 311 -10.30 18.76 20.85
C LEU A 311 -9.51 19.93 21.47
N PRO A 312 -8.18 19.80 21.64
CA PRO A 312 -7.33 20.92 22.04
C PRO A 312 -7.26 21.98 20.91
N ALA A 313 -7.83 23.16 21.16
CA ALA A 313 -7.97 24.21 20.16
C ALA A 313 -6.63 24.80 19.66
N ASP A 314 -5.56 24.63 20.43
CA ASP A 314 -4.21 25.09 20.08
C ASP A 314 -3.40 24.07 19.28
N GLU A 315 -3.88 22.83 19.17
CA GLU A 315 -3.24 21.73 18.46
C GLU A 315 -4.00 21.28 17.21
N CYS A 316 -5.31 21.54 17.16
CA CYS A 316 -6.18 21.15 16.07
C CYS A 316 -6.71 22.36 15.31
N GLU A 317 -6.77 22.25 13.99
CA GLU A 317 -7.22 23.31 13.09
C GLU A 317 -8.39 22.87 12.23
N ARG A 318 -9.17 23.86 11.81
CA ARG A 318 -10.31 23.65 10.92
C ARG A 318 -9.84 23.56 9.48
N VAL A 319 -10.33 22.55 8.78
CA VAL A 319 -10.08 22.29 7.36
C VAL A 319 -11.38 21.96 6.64
N PHE A 320 -11.38 22.08 5.32
CA PHE A 320 -12.54 21.82 4.48
C PHE A 320 -12.27 20.69 3.49
N PHE A 321 -13.16 19.72 3.47
CA PHE A 321 -13.20 18.63 2.51
C PHE A 321 -14.41 18.91 1.64
N GLY A 322 -14.21 19.48 0.46
CA GLY A 322 -15.32 20.06 -0.31
C GLY A 322 -16.09 21.09 0.53
N ALA A 323 -17.37 20.80 0.80
CA ALA A 323 -18.21 21.61 1.69
C ALA A 323 -18.22 21.13 3.15
N ALA A 324 -17.67 19.96 3.45
CA ALA A 324 -17.64 19.39 4.79
C ALA A 324 -16.55 20.05 5.64
N GLU A 325 -16.94 20.57 6.80
CA GLU A 325 -16.02 21.15 7.79
C GLU A 325 -15.49 20.05 8.71
N LYS A 326 -14.16 19.99 8.85
CA LYS A 326 -13.47 19.00 9.69
C LYS A 326 -12.40 19.67 10.54
N PHE A 327 -11.97 18.98 11.58
CA PHE A 327 -10.83 19.33 12.42
C PHE A 327 -9.71 18.32 12.22
N VAL A 328 -8.48 18.80 12.11
CA VAL A 328 -7.27 17.96 12.01
C VAL A 328 -6.23 18.43 13.00
N CYS A 329 -5.53 17.49 13.64
CA CYS A 329 -4.60 17.78 14.74
C CYS A 329 -3.14 17.66 14.31
N VAL A 330 -2.77 18.25 13.15
CA VAL A 330 -1.42 18.15 12.55
C VAL A 330 -0.36 18.78 13.46
N LYS A 331 -0.68 19.91 14.09
CA LYS A 331 0.27 20.65 14.93
C LYS A 331 0.70 19.86 16.16
N ARG A 332 -0.18 19.03 16.71
CA ARG A 332 0.14 18.12 17.82
C ARG A 332 1.31 17.19 17.47
N GLU A 333 1.32 16.70 16.24
CA GLU A 333 2.23 15.63 15.81
C GLU A 333 3.50 16.18 15.18
N LEU A 334 3.39 17.26 14.39
CA LEU A 334 4.49 17.79 13.59
C LEU A 334 5.03 19.14 14.09
N ASN A 335 4.43 19.71 15.15
CA ASN A 335 4.74 21.05 15.65
C ASN A 335 4.64 22.16 14.55
N THR A 336 3.83 21.93 13.52
CA THR A 336 3.51 22.85 12.43
C THR A 336 2.04 22.73 12.05
N SER A 337 1.43 23.80 11.54
CA SER A 337 0.02 23.76 11.12
C SER A 337 -0.14 23.15 9.72
N PHE A 338 -1.28 22.51 9.48
CA PHE A 338 -1.72 22.08 8.17
C PHE A 338 -1.75 23.26 7.20
N ALA A 339 -2.20 24.45 7.62
CA ALA A 339 -2.20 25.62 6.75
C ALA A 339 -0.80 26.05 6.28
N ALA A 340 0.20 25.97 7.17
CA ALA A 340 1.60 26.25 6.83
C ALA A 340 2.15 25.19 5.87
N PHE A 341 1.79 23.93 6.12
CA PHE A 341 2.11 22.82 5.24
C PHE A 341 1.46 23.06 3.85
N GLN A 342 0.14 23.13 3.74
CA GLN A 342 -0.56 23.35 2.47
C GLN A 342 0.00 24.52 1.64
N SER A 343 0.40 25.62 2.29
CA SER A 343 1.02 26.78 1.61
C SER A 343 2.39 26.45 0.97
N ALA A 344 3.17 25.55 1.57
CA ALA A 344 4.49 25.16 1.06
C ALA A 344 4.42 24.32 -0.23
N LEU A 345 3.30 23.65 -0.50
CA LEU A 345 3.14 22.75 -1.67
C LEU A 345 2.88 23.42 -3.01
N GLN A 346 2.58 24.73 -3.03
CA GLN A 346 2.23 25.45 -4.27
C GLN A 346 1.13 24.77 -5.12
N GLU A 347 0.19 24.03 -4.50
CA GLU A 347 -0.99 23.42 -5.15
C GLU A 347 -0.75 22.35 -6.22
N LYS A 348 0.48 21.84 -6.43
CA LYS A 348 0.74 20.85 -7.50
C LYS A 348 0.03 19.51 -7.32
N TYR A 349 -0.24 19.12 -6.07
CA TYR A 349 -1.02 17.94 -5.70
C TYR A 349 -1.85 18.25 -4.45
N PRO A 350 -3.19 18.29 -4.53
CA PRO A 350 -4.01 18.61 -3.38
C PRO A 350 -3.94 17.47 -2.34
N ILE A 351 -3.83 17.83 -1.05
CA ILE A 351 -3.85 16.87 0.07
C ILE A 351 -5.27 16.33 0.25
N VAL A 352 -6.25 17.23 0.17
CA VAL A 352 -7.67 16.91 0.13
C VAL A 352 -8.08 16.81 -1.32
N LEU A 353 -8.38 15.60 -1.77
CA LEU A 353 -8.82 15.38 -3.15
C LEU A 353 -10.23 15.95 -3.33
N PRO A 354 -10.53 16.61 -4.47
CA PRO A 354 -11.87 17.11 -4.73
C PRO A 354 -12.90 15.98 -4.75
N PRO A 355 -14.18 16.27 -4.42
CA PRO A 355 -15.23 15.26 -4.36
C PRO A 355 -15.30 14.48 -5.66
N VAL A 356 -15.50 13.16 -5.53
CA VAL A 356 -15.69 12.23 -6.66
C VAL A 356 -17.10 12.46 -7.24
N ILE A 357 -17.27 13.55 -7.97
CA ILE A 357 -18.48 13.80 -8.76
C ILE A 357 -18.04 13.62 -10.23
N ILE A 358 -18.14 12.37 -10.73
CA ILE A 358 -17.91 11.94 -12.14
C ILE A 358 -16.39 11.78 -12.48
N PRO A 359 -15.95 10.81 -13.32
CA PRO A 359 -14.63 10.16 -13.20
C PRO A 359 -13.49 11.05 -13.71
N GLY A 360 -13.06 11.97 -12.86
CA GLY A 360 -11.78 12.65 -12.97
C GLY A 360 -10.77 11.90 -12.12
N VAL A 361 -9.82 11.24 -12.79
CA VAL A 361 -8.54 10.93 -12.15
C VAL A 361 -7.92 12.28 -11.74
N PRO A 362 -7.51 12.50 -10.47
CA PRO A 362 -6.81 13.71 -10.05
C PRO A 362 -5.71 14.07 -11.04
N LEU A 363 -5.42 15.37 -11.17
CA LEU A 363 -4.35 15.82 -12.07
C LEU A 363 -3.07 15.01 -11.77
N ASN A 364 -2.59 14.27 -12.78
CA ASN A 364 -1.42 13.38 -12.75
C ASN A 364 -1.55 12.05 -12.01
N GLU A 365 -2.72 11.66 -11.48
CA GLU A 365 -2.89 10.28 -11.04
C GLU A 365 -2.99 9.36 -12.28
N PRO A 366 -2.40 8.16 -12.27
CA PRO A 366 -2.44 7.24 -13.40
C PRO A 366 -3.82 6.63 -13.65
N SER A 367 -4.09 6.31 -14.92
CA SER A 367 -5.32 5.62 -15.30
C SER A 367 -5.41 4.21 -14.71
N CYS A 368 -6.61 3.83 -14.27
CA CYS A 368 -6.98 2.46 -13.92
C CYS A 368 -7.51 1.65 -15.09
N GLU A 369 -7.67 2.28 -16.26
CA GLU A 369 -8.10 1.58 -17.46
C GLU A 369 -6.87 0.99 -18.16
N PRO A 370 -6.88 -0.30 -18.52
CA PRO A 370 -5.84 -0.86 -19.35
C PRO A 370 -5.78 -0.09 -20.67
N VAL A 371 -4.57 0.34 -21.06
CA VAL A 371 -4.35 0.86 -22.40
C VAL A 371 -4.52 -0.33 -23.35
N LEU A 372 -5.68 -0.43 -23.99
CA LEU A 372 -5.91 -1.40 -25.07
C LEU A 372 -4.92 -1.07 -26.19
N GLY A 373 -3.88 -1.89 -26.30
CA GLY A 373 -2.89 -1.85 -27.38
C GLY A 373 -3.40 -2.50 -28.65
#